data_AF-A0A6J7DVN9-F1
#
_entry.id   AF-A0A6J7DVN9-F1
#
_cell.length_a   1.000
_cell.length_b   1.000
_cell.length_c   1.000
_cell.angle_alpha   90.00
_cell.angle_beta   90.00
_cell.angle_gamma   90.00
#
_symmetry.space_group_name_H-M   'P 1'
#
loop_
_entity.id
_entity.type
_entity.pdbx_description
1 polymer ?
#
loop_
_entity_poly.entity_id
_entity_poly.type
_entity_poly.pdbx_seq_one_letter_code
_entity_poly.pdbx_strand_id
1 'polypeptide(L)'
;MTRDAEVSTGDFLALVLSGIGQESDIGVVQGVLRQLKSAIDQFAAPANRSGYLEQLANGVLGFAQDSEPGSDHQLAFARVFNSCATTSAHLDIVAGLLDGSITWSGLKIDTDLRWSLLQRLVVTGRLAEEAIEAELRSDDTATGRRQAAVAFAARPTMVAKELAWADIIERTELPNAILEATIGGFVQPDQVELLVDYRSKYFAALPQVWAKRTMETSQSITMGLYPAFLVDEETLAQTDAFLAGDLNSALRRLVGEGRDGIERALRARAADTSK
;
A
#
# COMPACT_ATOMS: atom_id res chain seq x y z
N MET A 1 -14.04 14.81 -6.36
CA MET A 1 -13.03 15.90 -6.33
C MET A 1 -11.64 15.44 -6.78
N THR A 2 -10.74 14.94 -5.92
CA THR A 2 -9.36 14.57 -6.38
C THR A 2 -9.34 13.41 -7.37
N ARG A 3 -10.09 12.34 -7.08
CA ARG A 3 -10.27 11.20 -8.01
C ARG A 3 -10.85 11.63 -9.38
N ASP A 4 -11.66 12.68 -9.38
CA ASP A 4 -12.37 13.17 -10.57
C ASP A 4 -11.60 14.32 -11.26
N ALA A 5 -10.36 14.58 -10.84
CA ALA A 5 -9.45 15.61 -11.34
C ALA A 5 -9.93 17.07 -11.15
N GLU A 6 -10.83 17.31 -10.20
CA GLU A 6 -11.35 18.66 -9.89
C GLU A 6 -10.42 19.43 -8.93
N VAL A 7 -9.74 18.70 -8.04
CA VAL A 7 -8.82 19.22 -6.99
C VAL A 7 -7.50 18.47 -7.11
N SER A 8 -6.35 19.15 -7.00
CA SER A 8 -5.04 18.49 -7.03
C SER A 8 -4.85 17.62 -5.77
N THR A 9 -3.89 16.70 -5.81
CA THR A 9 -3.54 15.92 -4.61
C THR A 9 -2.88 16.83 -3.57
N GLY A 10 -2.08 17.80 -4.01
CA GLY A 10 -1.50 18.84 -3.15
C GLY A 10 -2.54 19.70 -2.43
N ASP A 11 -3.58 20.18 -3.13
CA ASP A 11 -4.65 20.98 -2.53
C ASP A 11 -5.42 20.16 -1.47
N PHE A 12 -5.68 18.88 -1.76
CA PHE A 12 -6.34 17.99 -0.81
C PHE A 12 -5.46 17.74 0.42
N LEU A 13 -4.16 17.52 0.23
CA LEU A 13 -3.18 17.39 1.32
C LEU A 13 -3.17 18.65 2.22
N ALA A 14 -3.07 19.83 1.62
CA ALA A 14 -3.06 21.09 2.35
C ALA A 14 -4.36 21.31 3.14
N LEU A 15 -5.51 21.02 2.51
CA LEU A 15 -6.82 21.12 3.15
C LEU A 15 -6.90 20.20 4.38
N VAL A 16 -6.53 18.92 4.22
CA VAL A 16 -6.59 17.96 5.33
C VAL A 16 -5.65 18.38 6.46
N LEU A 17 -4.38 18.70 6.18
CA LEU A 17 -3.42 19.10 7.21
C LEU A 17 -3.84 20.39 7.94
N SER A 18 -4.60 21.28 7.31
CA SER A 18 -5.08 22.51 7.95
C SER A 18 -6.14 22.28 9.03
N GLY A 19 -6.90 21.18 8.96
CA GLY A 19 -8.07 20.96 9.81
C GLY A 19 -8.07 19.66 10.62
N ILE A 20 -7.36 18.62 10.16
CA ILE A 20 -7.50 17.26 10.71
C ILE A 20 -7.08 17.15 12.18
N GLY A 21 -6.17 17.99 12.64
CA GLY A 21 -5.75 18.03 14.05
C GLY A 21 -6.82 18.57 15.01
N GLN A 22 -7.86 19.25 14.51
CA GLN A 22 -8.97 19.76 15.32
C GLN A 22 -10.23 18.91 15.22
N GLU A 23 -10.24 17.90 14.35
CA GLU A 23 -11.40 17.01 14.19
C GLU A 23 -11.56 16.10 15.42
N SER A 24 -12.74 16.15 16.01
CA SER A 24 -13.09 15.39 17.22
C SER A 24 -13.55 13.97 16.92
N ASP A 25 -14.15 13.72 15.75
CA ASP A 25 -14.64 12.39 15.37
C ASP A 25 -13.50 11.54 14.80
N ILE A 26 -13.13 10.49 15.54
CA ILE A 26 -12.04 9.60 15.15
C ILE A 26 -12.32 8.82 13.86
N GLY A 27 -13.59 8.48 13.58
CA GLY A 27 -13.99 7.81 12.36
C GLY A 27 -13.77 8.68 11.13
N VAL A 28 -14.06 9.98 11.26
CA VAL A 28 -13.75 10.99 10.23
C VAL A 28 -12.24 11.12 10.04
N VAL A 29 -11.47 11.26 11.13
CA VAL A 29 -9.99 11.35 11.06
C VAL A 29 -9.40 10.17 10.31
N GLN A 30 -9.75 8.95 10.71
CA GLN A 30 -9.24 7.73 10.08
C GLN A 30 -9.69 7.60 8.61
N GLY A 31 -10.94 7.97 8.30
CA GLY A 31 -11.47 7.95 6.94
C GLY A 31 -10.72 8.91 6.02
N VAL A 32 -10.56 10.16 6.43
CA VAL A 32 -9.91 11.22 5.65
C VAL A 32 -8.43 10.93 5.45
N LEU A 33 -7.70 10.52 6.49
CA LEU A 33 -6.27 10.21 6.36
C LEU A 33 -6.01 9.01 5.45
N ARG A 34 -6.88 7.99 5.49
CA ARG A 34 -6.82 6.84 4.57
C ARG A 34 -7.03 7.29 3.12
N GLN A 35 -8.04 8.12 2.88
CA GLN A 35 -8.32 8.67 1.54
C GLN A 35 -7.17 9.54 1.04
N LEU A 36 -6.58 10.38 1.90
CA LEU A 36 -5.44 11.21 1.55
C LEU A 36 -4.22 10.37 1.19
N LYS A 37 -3.87 9.36 2.00
CA LYS A 37 -2.76 8.46 1.68
C LYS A 37 -2.98 7.75 0.35
N SER A 38 -4.18 7.22 0.10
CA SER A 38 -4.52 6.61 -1.19
C SER A 38 -4.46 7.60 -2.35
N ALA A 39 -4.86 8.85 -2.16
CA ALA A 39 -4.74 9.89 -3.18
C ALA A 39 -3.27 10.19 -3.50
N ILE A 40 -2.40 10.28 -2.49
CA ILE A 40 -0.96 10.46 -2.68
C ILE A 40 -0.34 9.28 -3.46
N ASP A 41 -0.71 8.04 -3.13
CA ASP A 41 -0.17 6.87 -3.81
C ASP A 41 -0.64 6.74 -5.25
N GLN A 42 -1.92 7.02 -5.52
CA GLN A 42 -2.54 6.75 -6.82
C GLN A 42 -2.52 7.96 -7.76
N PHE A 43 -2.79 9.16 -7.23
CA PHE A 43 -3.15 10.36 -8.01
C PHE A 43 -2.09 11.46 -7.99
N ALA A 44 -1.13 11.43 -7.07
CA ALA A 44 -0.02 12.38 -7.12
C ALA A 44 0.80 12.18 -8.39
N ALA A 45 1.20 13.29 -9.02
CA ALA A 45 2.19 13.24 -10.08
C ALA A 45 3.49 12.62 -9.54
N PRO A 46 4.21 11.78 -10.32
CA PRO A 46 5.42 11.10 -9.84
C PRO A 46 6.46 12.06 -9.23
N ALA A 47 6.62 13.25 -9.80
CA ALA A 47 7.54 14.28 -9.31
C ALA A 47 7.15 14.89 -7.95
N ASN A 48 5.86 14.88 -7.61
CA ASN A 48 5.33 15.51 -6.39
C ASN A 48 5.18 14.52 -5.23
N ARG A 49 5.00 13.23 -5.54
CA ARG A 49 4.61 12.19 -4.56
C ARG A 49 5.52 12.15 -3.33
N SER A 50 6.85 12.18 -3.51
CA SER A 50 7.81 12.14 -2.41
C SER A 50 7.65 13.33 -1.47
N GLY A 51 7.51 14.55 -2.02
CA GLY A 51 7.28 15.77 -1.26
C GLY A 51 5.94 15.76 -0.51
N TYR A 52 4.88 15.18 -1.09
CA TYR A 52 3.60 15.03 -0.42
C TYR A 52 3.63 14.02 0.72
N LEU A 53 4.34 12.89 0.57
CA LEU A 53 4.55 11.94 1.65
C LEU A 53 5.34 12.57 2.80
N GLU A 54 6.38 13.34 2.49
CA GLU A 54 7.16 14.04 3.51
C GLU A 54 6.32 15.06 4.28
N GLN A 55 5.52 15.87 3.58
CA GLN A 55 4.61 16.83 4.19
C GLN A 55 3.55 16.14 5.07
N LEU A 56 2.92 15.08 4.56
CA LEU A 56 1.95 14.30 5.34
C LEU A 56 2.61 13.75 6.60
N ALA A 57 3.75 13.06 6.47
CA ALA A 57 4.47 12.45 7.58
C ALA A 57 4.86 13.48 8.65
N ASN A 58 5.38 14.64 8.26
CA ASN A 58 5.71 15.72 9.18
C ASN A 58 4.46 16.23 9.93
N GLY A 59 3.35 16.45 9.23
CA GLY A 59 2.11 16.92 9.83
C GLY A 59 1.53 15.93 10.85
N VAL A 60 1.36 14.66 10.44
CA VAL A 60 0.77 13.64 11.33
C VAL A 60 1.71 13.23 12.46
N LEU A 61 3.03 13.36 12.30
CA LEU A 61 3.98 13.21 13.40
C LEU A 61 3.73 14.26 14.50
N GLY A 62 3.59 15.53 14.12
CA GLY A 62 3.23 16.60 15.04
C GLY A 62 1.91 16.32 15.74
N PHE A 63 0.86 15.98 14.98
CA PHE A 63 -0.45 15.66 15.56
C PHE A 63 -0.42 14.45 16.51
N ALA A 64 0.38 13.42 16.23
CA ALA A 64 0.52 12.28 17.13
C ALA A 64 1.19 12.66 18.46
N GLN A 65 2.17 13.57 18.43
CA GLN A 65 2.88 14.04 19.62
C GLN A 65 2.05 15.02 20.46
N ASP A 66 1.22 15.83 19.82
CA ASP A 66 0.34 16.82 20.47
C ASP A 66 -0.99 16.23 20.97
N SER A 67 -1.36 15.03 20.49
CA SER A 67 -2.57 14.33 20.93
C SER A 67 -2.51 13.95 22.41
N GLU A 68 -3.69 13.84 23.05
CA GLU A 68 -3.79 13.34 24.42
C GLU A 68 -3.13 11.94 24.51
N PRO A 69 -2.19 11.71 25.47
CA PRO A 69 -1.51 10.44 25.62
C PRO A 69 -2.47 9.25 25.75
N GLY A 70 -2.31 8.25 24.89
CA GLY A 70 -3.13 7.04 24.88
C GLY A 70 -4.51 7.18 24.22
N SER A 71 -4.78 8.33 23.59
CA SER A 71 -6.02 8.54 22.82
C SER A 71 -6.03 7.79 21.49
N ASP A 72 -7.23 7.54 20.96
CA ASP A 72 -7.40 6.95 19.63
C ASP A 72 -6.84 7.86 18.53
N HIS A 73 -6.89 9.20 18.71
CA HIS A 73 -6.27 10.18 17.80
C HIS A 73 -4.76 9.97 17.72
N GLN A 74 -4.09 9.85 18.87
CA GLN A 74 -2.65 9.57 18.92
C GLN A 74 -2.32 8.31 18.11
N LEU A 75 -3.06 7.22 18.33
CA LEU A 75 -2.85 5.97 17.62
C LEU A 75 -3.14 6.10 16.11
N ALA A 76 -4.18 6.82 15.72
CA ALA A 76 -4.53 7.03 14.31
C ALA A 76 -3.43 7.82 13.58
N PHE A 77 -2.95 8.92 14.16
CA PHE A 77 -1.86 9.70 13.59
C PHE A 77 -0.54 8.92 13.56
N ALA A 78 -0.22 8.14 14.60
CA ALA A 78 0.96 7.26 14.62
C ALA A 78 0.94 6.22 13.50
N ARG A 79 -0.21 5.59 13.24
CA ARG A 79 -0.37 4.61 12.14
C ARG A 79 -0.19 5.25 10.77
N VAL A 80 -0.74 6.46 10.59
CA VAL A 80 -0.59 7.19 9.32
C VAL A 80 0.85 7.64 9.14
N PHE A 81 1.50 8.17 10.19
CA PHE A 81 2.92 8.49 10.21
C PHE A 81 3.74 7.30 9.73
N ASN A 82 3.55 6.13 10.35
CA ASN A 82 4.23 4.90 9.95
C ASN A 82 3.99 4.60 8.45
N SER A 83 2.75 4.67 7.96
CA SER A 83 2.44 4.35 6.55
C SER A 83 3.07 5.28 5.51
N CYS A 84 3.44 6.52 5.88
CA CYS A 84 3.98 7.53 4.97
C CYS A 84 5.42 7.96 5.28
N ALA A 85 6.04 7.40 6.33
CA ALA A 85 7.43 7.63 6.68
C ALA A 85 8.34 7.33 5.49
N THR A 86 9.04 8.35 4.98
CA THR A 86 9.76 8.27 3.70
C THR A 86 11.21 8.76 3.81
N THR A 87 11.45 9.76 4.66
CA THR A 87 12.81 10.28 4.86
C THR A 87 13.60 9.42 5.84
N SER A 88 14.93 9.54 5.83
CA SER A 88 15.78 8.83 6.80
C SER A 88 15.40 9.18 8.25
N ALA A 89 15.10 10.45 8.54
CA ALA A 89 14.68 10.89 9.87
C ALA A 89 13.33 10.29 10.29
N HIS A 90 12.36 10.15 9.37
CA HIS A 90 11.10 9.47 9.67
C HIS A 90 11.33 8.01 9.99
N LEU A 91 12.17 7.33 9.20
CA LEU A 91 12.47 5.92 9.38
C LEU A 91 13.28 5.65 10.65
N ASP A 92 14.12 6.59 11.09
CA ASP A 92 14.80 6.52 12.38
C ASP A 92 13.79 6.56 13.54
N ILE A 93 12.74 7.39 13.44
CA ILE A 93 11.64 7.42 14.43
C ILE A 93 10.87 6.10 14.42
N VAL A 94 10.51 5.56 13.24
CA VAL A 94 9.83 4.27 13.13
C VAL A 94 10.66 3.14 13.73
N ALA A 95 11.97 3.10 13.46
CA ALA A 95 12.87 2.11 14.04
C ALA A 95 12.97 2.27 15.56
N GLY A 96 13.09 3.50 16.06
CA GLY A 96 13.15 3.76 17.49
C GLY A 96 11.86 3.41 18.23
N LEU A 97 10.70 3.58 17.60
CA LEU A 97 9.42 3.12 18.16
C LEU A 97 9.33 1.59 18.21
N LEU A 98 9.90 0.90 17.22
CA LEU A 98 9.90 -0.57 17.16
C LEU A 98 10.83 -1.21 18.19
N ASP A 99 12.03 -0.67 18.36
CA ASP A 99 13.05 -1.17 19.29
C ASP A 99 12.94 -0.60 20.72
N GLY A 100 12.11 0.44 20.91
CA GLY A 100 11.83 1.07 22.19
C GLY A 100 12.84 2.15 22.61
N SER A 101 13.79 2.51 21.76
CA SER A 101 14.71 3.64 22.01
C SER A 101 14.02 5.01 21.90
N ILE A 102 12.89 5.08 21.18
CA ILE A 102 11.96 6.21 21.18
C ILE A 102 10.62 5.72 21.75
N THR A 103 10.09 6.48 22.70
CA THR A 103 8.77 6.23 23.29
C THR A 103 7.92 7.48 23.22
N TRP A 104 6.65 7.33 22.84
CA TRP A 104 5.66 8.39 22.98
C TRP A 104 4.76 8.09 24.18
N SER A 105 4.54 9.09 25.03
CA SER A 105 3.70 8.93 26.22
C SER A 105 2.31 8.44 25.81
N GLY A 106 1.85 7.35 26.43
CA GLY A 106 0.53 6.75 26.19
C GLY A 106 0.42 5.86 24.95
N LEU A 107 1.31 5.97 23.97
CA LEU A 107 1.27 5.11 22.78
C LEU A 107 1.79 3.72 23.13
N LYS A 108 0.86 2.75 23.22
CA LYS A 108 1.21 1.34 23.40
C LYS A 108 1.60 0.73 22.06
N ILE A 109 2.81 0.21 21.96
CA ILE A 109 3.26 -0.60 20.82
C ILE A 109 2.83 -2.05 21.05
N ASP A 110 1.58 -2.36 20.70
CA ASP A 110 1.06 -3.73 20.69
C ASP A 110 1.52 -4.53 19.47
N THR A 111 1.21 -5.83 19.43
CA THR A 111 1.64 -6.74 18.36
C THR A 111 1.28 -6.25 16.96
N ASP A 112 0.08 -5.69 16.76
CA ASP A 112 -0.35 -5.19 15.46
C ASP A 112 0.46 -3.95 15.04
N LEU A 113 0.71 -3.03 15.97
CA LEU A 113 1.55 -1.86 15.69
C LEU A 113 3.02 -2.25 15.46
N ARG A 114 3.55 -3.24 16.20
CA ARG A 114 4.91 -3.78 15.98
C ARG A 114 5.08 -4.29 14.55
N TRP A 115 4.16 -5.14 14.08
CA TRP A 115 4.17 -5.63 12.70
C TRP A 115 4.07 -4.49 11.68
N SER A 116 3.22 -3.50 11.94
CA SER A 116 3.07 -2.34 11.06
C SER A 116 4.38 -1.53 10.95
N LEU A 117 5.04 -1.24 12.08
CA LEU A 117 6.33 -0.53 12.11
C LEU A 117 7.41 -1.32 11.37
N LEU A 118 7.52 -2.63 11.64
CA LEU A 118 8.45 -3.52 10.96
C LEU A 118 8.21 -3.54 9.46
N GLN A 119 6.96 -3.66 9.01
CA GLN A 119 6.63 -3.68 7.59
C GLN A 119 7.04 -2.40 6.88
N ARG A 120 6.89 -1.21 7.50
CA ARG A 120 7.36 0.02 6.86
C ARG A 120 8.87 0.01 6.67
N LEU A 121 9.62 -0.43 7.68
CA LEU A 121 11.08 -0.55 7.59
C LEU A 121 11.50 -1.60 6.55
N VAL A 122 10.73 -2.67 6.39
CA VAL A 122 10.96 -3.67 5.34
C VAL A 122 10.67 -3.12 3.95
N VAL A 123 9.52 -2.47 3.73
CA VAL A 123 9.13 -1.85 2.45
C VAL A 123 10.18 -0.85 1.96
N THR A 124 10.78 -0.11 2.89
CA THR A 124 11.81 0.90 2.60
C THR A 124 13.24 0.35 2.61
N GLY A 125 13.41 -0.97 2.83
CA GLY A 125 14.70 -1.64 2.80
C GLY A 125 15.62 -1.36 4.00
N ARG A 126 15.10 -0.74 5.06
CA ARG A 126 15.81 -0.51 6.33
C ARG A 126 15.96 -1.79 7.15
N LEU A 127 14.99 -2.69 7.04
CA LEU A 127 15.03 -4.03 7.62
C LEU A 127 14.81 -5.09 6.53
N ALA A 128 15.29 -6.30 6.80
CA ALA A 128 15.26 -7.42 5.86
C ALA A 128 14.70 -8.70 6.53
N GLU A 129 15.05 -9.85 5.95
CA GLU A 129 14.57 -11.18 6.31
C GLU A 129 14.72 -11.51 7.80
N GLU A 130 15.89 -11.23 8.36
CA GLU A 130 16.24 -11.63 9.72
C GLU A 130 15.34 -10.95 10.76
N ALA A 131 14.91 -9.71 10.49
CA ALA A 131 14.00 -8.97 11.35
C ALA A 131 12.57 -9.54 11.28
N ILE A 132 12.11 -9.91 10.08
CA ILE A 132 10.79 -10.53 9.87
C ILE A 132 10.73 -11.87 10.61
N GLU A 133 11.76 -12.70 10.47
CA GLU A 133 11.85 -13.98 11.17
C GLU A 133 11.93 -13.81 12.69
N ALA A 134 12.64 -12.79 13.18
CA ALA A 134 12.71 -12.49 14.60
C ALA A 134 11.34 -12.13 15.18
N GLU A 135 10.58 -11.27 14.51
CA GLU A 135 9.23 -10.92 14.95
C GLU A 135 8.28 -12.11 14.84
N LEU A 136 8.37 -12.92 13.78
CA LEU A 136 7.58 -14.15 13.62
C LEU A 136 7.85 -15.18 14.72
N ARG A 137 9.10 -15.31 15.19
CA ARG A 137 9.40 -16.17 16.35
C ARG A 137 8.72 -15.69 17.63
N SER A 138 8.53 -14.38 17.77
CA SER A 138 7.83 -13.78 18.91
C SER A 138 6.31 -13.84 18.77
N ASP A 139 5.78 -13.85 17.54
CA ASP A 139 4.35 -13.95 17.23
C ASP A 139 4.06 -15.05 16.18
N ASP A 140 4.23 -16.32 16.55
CA ASP A 140 3.91 -17.46 15.66
C ASP A 140 2.41 -17.81 15.68
N THR A 141 1.55 -16.79 15.68
CA THR A 141 0.10 -16.95 15.55
C THR A 141 -0.32 -16.98 14.08
N ALA A 142 -1.57 -17.38 13.81
CA ALA A 142 -2.13 -17.29 12.46
C ALA A 142 -2.15 -15.84 11.92
N THR A 143 -2.25 -14.83 12.80
CA THR A 143 -2.14 -13.43 12.40
C THR A 143 -0.68 -13.06 12.14
N GLY A 144 0.25 -13.41 13.03
CA GLY A 144 1.67 -13.15 12.83
C GLY A 144 2.24 -13.79 11.56
N ARG A 145 1.86 -15.02 11.23
CA ARG A 145 2.23 -15.67 9.95
C ARG A 145 1.73 -14.92 8.72
N ARG A 146 0.53 -14.32 8.78
CA ARG A 146 0.01 -13.46 7.70
C ARG A 146 0.82 -12.17 7.61
N GLN A 147 1.11 -11.52 8.74
CA GLN A 147 1.93 -10.30 8.76
C GLN A 147 3.35 -10.56 8.24
N ALA A 148 3.94 -11.72 8.55
CA ALA A 148 5.21 -12.16 7.99
C ALA A 148 5.13 -12.36 6.48
N ALA A 149 4.07 -13.01 5.96
CA ALA A 149 3.87 -13.19 4.52
C ALA A 149 3.76 -11.84 3.78
N VAL A 150 3.06 -10.85 4.34
CA VAL A 150 3.05 -9.47 3.82
C VAL A 150 4.48 -8.92 3.77
N ALA A 151 5.20 -8.98 4.90
CA ALA A 151 6.54 -8.40 5.01
C ALA A 151 7.54 -9.05 4.03
N PHE A 152 7.53 -10.38 3.89
CA PHE A 152 8.41 -11.09 2.95
C PHE A 152 8.19 -10.66 1.50
N ALA A 153 6.94 -10.53 1.07
CA ALA A 153 6.57 -10.09 -0.28
C ALA A 153 6.80 -8.58 -0.50
N ALA A 154 6.79 -7.80 0.58
CA ALA A 154 6.98 -6.36 0.58
C ALA A 154 8.44 -5.90 0.52
N ARG A 155 9.42 -6.81 0.60
CA ARG A 155 10.84 -6.45 0.48
C ARG A 155 11.14 -5.78 -0.88
N PRO A 156 11.94 -4.70 -0.92
CA PRO A 156 12.23 -3.92 -2.13
C PRO A 156 13.35 -4.57 -2.97
N THR A 157 13.24 -5.86 -3.27
CA THR A 157 14.23 -6.58 -4.09
C THR A 157 13.53 -7.38 -5.19
N MET A 158 14.19 -7.50 -6.35
CA MET A 158 13.66 -8.32 -7.46
C MET A 158 13.45 -9.78 -7.02
N VAL A 159 14.38 -10.35 -6.25
CA VAL A 159 14.28 -11.71 -5.72
C VAL A 159 13.02 -11.89 -4.86
N ALA A 160 12.68 -10.91 -4.00
CA ALA A 160 11.47 -11.01 -3.21
C ALA A 160 10.19 -10.94 -4.07
N LYS A 161 10.18 -10.12 -5.13
CA LYS A 161 9.07 -10.09 -6.10
C LYS A 161 8.95 -11.39 -6.87
N GLU A 162 10.06 -12.00 -7.28
CA GLU A 162 10.05 -13.29 -7.97
C GLU A 162 9.48 -14.40 -7.08
N LEU A 163 9.93 -14.48 -5.83
CA LEU A 163 9.42 -15.45 -4.86
C LEU A 163 7.93 -15.25 -4.58
N ALA A 164 7.51 -14.02 -4.27
CA ALA A 164 6.11 -13.71 -4.02
C ALA A 164 5.23 -13.97 -5.24
N TRP A 165 5.72 -13.68 -6.45
CA TRP A 165 5.01 -13.99 -7.70
C TRP A 165 4.80 -15.49 -7.88
N ALA A 166 5.86 -16.29 -7.68
CA ALA A 166 5.78 -17.74 -7.77
C ALA A 166 4.81 -18.31 -6.72
N ASP A 167 4.85 -17.79 -5.49
CA ASP A 167 3.91 -18.16 -4.43
C ASP A 167 2.45 -17.88 -4.83
N ILE A 168 2.19 -16.72 -5.46
CA ILE A 168 0.83 -16.33 -5.82
C ILE A 168 0.31 -17.09 -7.04
N ILE A 169 1.12 -17.21 -8.09
CA ILE A 169 0.69 -17.74 -9.39
C ILE A 169 0.87 -19.26 -9.48
N GLU A 170 2.00 -19.77 -9.01
CA GLU A 170 2.42 -21.16 -9.26
C GLU A 170 2.00 -22.11 -8.13
N ARG A 171 2.08 -21.67 -6.86
CA ARG A 171 1.74 -22.52 -5.70
C ARG A 171 0.23 -22.57 -5.44
N THR A 172 -0.34 -23.76 -5.45
CA THR A 172 -1.79 -24.00 -5.29
C THR A 172 -2.19 -24.47 -3.91
N GLU A 173 -1.20 -24.79 -3.08
CA GLU A 173 -1.33 -25.39 -1.77
C GLU A 173 -1.30 -24.38 -0.61
N LEU A 174 -1.00 -23.10 -0.89
CA LEU A 174 -1.00 -22.07 0.14
C LEU A 174 -2.41 -21.88 0.73
N PRO A 175 -2.55 -21.76 2.06
CA PRO A 175 -3.81 -21.34 2.67
C PRO A 175 -4.25 -19.98 2.11
N ASN A 176 -5.54 -19.82 1.80
CA ASN A 176 -6.07 -18.59 1.19
C ASN A 176 -5.65 -17.32 1.93
N ALA A 177 -5.67 -17.34 3.26
CA ALA A 177 -5.30 -16.17 4.06
C ALA A 177 -3.79 -15.80 3.96
N ILE A 178 -2.93 -16.77 3.66
CA ILE A 178 -1.51 -16.52 3.36
C ILE A 178 -1.36 -16.00 1.94
N LEU A 179 -2.08 -16.58 0.96
CA LEU A 179 -2.09 -16.08 -0.41
C LEU A 179 -2.52 -14.61 -0.47
N GLU A 180 -3.60 -14.24 0.22
CA GLU A 180 -4.08 -12.85 0.31
C GLU A 180 -3.06 -11.92 0.97
N ALA A 181 -2.37 -12.40 2.01
CA ALA A 181 -1.30 -11.66 2.66
C ALA A 181 -0.10 -11.44 1.71
N THR A 182 0.32 -12.47 0.97
CA THR A 182 1.39 -12.36 -0.02
C THR A 182 1.00 -11.38 -1.14
N ILE A 183 -0.25 -11.41 -1.61
CA ILE A 183 -0.80 -10.42 -2.57
C ILE A 183 -0.70 -9.01 -1.99
N GLY A 184 -1.13 -8.81 -0.73
CA GLY A 184 -1.08 -7.51 -0.05
C GLY A 184 0.35 -6.98 0.16
N GLY A 185 1.34 -7.85 0.24
CA GLY A 185 2.75 -7.48 0.30
C GLY A 185 3.39 -7.21 -1.07
N PHE A 186 2.88 -7.82 -2.15
CA PHE A 186 3.52 -7.78 -3.46
C PHE A 186 3.50 -6.38 -4.10
N VAL A 187 2.32 -5.76 -4.20
CA VAL A 187 2.15 -4.45 -4.85
C VAL A 187 2.42 -3.33 -3.85
N GLN A 188 3.61 -2.72 -3.93
CA GLN A 188 4.02 -1.61 -3.07
C GLN A 188 4.14 -0.29 -3.86
N PRO A 189 3.43 0.79 -3.47
CA PRO A 189 3.53 2.10 -4.11
C PRO A 189 4.93 2.72 -4.05
N ASP A 190 5.76 2.32 -3.08
CA ASP A 190 7.15 2.78 -2.92
C ASP A 190 8.14 2.05 -3.85
N GLN A 191 7.69 1.05 -4.61
CA GLN A 191 8.55 0.12 -5.36
C GLN A 191 8.07 -0.07 -6.81
N VAL A 192 7.46 0.95 -7.40
CA VAL A 192 6.79 0.88 -8.72
C VAL A 192 7.74 0.37 -9.80
N GLU A 193 9.02 0.73 -9.74
CA GLU A 193 10.06 0.34 -10.68
C GLU A 193 10.27 -1.18 -10.71
N LEU A 194 10.12 -1.88 -9.57
CA LEU A 194 10.23 -3.33 -9.49
C LEU A 194 9.00 -4.06 -10.07
N LEU A 195 7.90 -3.34 -10.29
CA LEU A 195 6.64 -3.91 -10.76
C LEU A 195 6.46 -3.81 -12.28
N VAL A 196 7.32 -3.05 -12.99
CA VAL A 196 7.20 -2.79 -14.43
C VAL A 196 7.12 -4.10 -15.22
N ASP A 197 8.05 -5.02 -15.00
CA ASP A 197 8.12 -6.32 -15.70
C ASP A 197 6.94 -7.25 -15.37
N TYR A 198 6.23 -6.99 -14.27
CA TYR A 198 5.09 -7.79 -13.86
C TYR A 198 3.78 -7.39 -14.56
N ARG A 199 3.73 -6.22 -15.20
CA ARG A 199 2.58 -5.78 -16.02
C ARG A 199 2.20 -6.82 -17.07
N SER A 200 3.16 -7.21 -17.90
CA SER A 200 2.90 -8.18 -18.97
C SER A 200 2.75 -9.60 -18.42
N LYS A 201 3.47 -9.95 -17.34
CA LYS A 201 3.31 -11.25 -16.66
C LYS A 201 1.90 -11.42 -16.09
N TYR A 202 1.29 -10.36 -15.56
CA TYR A 202 -0.08 -10.35 -15.06
C TYR A 202 -1.08 -10.75 -16.13
N PHE A 203 -1.12 -10.04 -17.26
CA PHE A 203 -2.06 -10.35 -18.34
C PHE A 203 -1.83 -11.75 -18.93
N ALA A 204 -0.57 -12.19 -19.02
CA ALA A 204 -0.25 -13.53 -19.49
C ALA A 204 -0.70 -14.64 -18.53
N ALA A 205 -0.65 -14.41 -17.21
CA ALA A 205 -0.99 -15.42 -16.20
C ALA A 205 -2.50 -15.57 -15.98
N LEU A 206 -3.29 -14.49 -16.13
CA LEU A 206 -4.71 -14.47 -15.78
C LEU A 206 -5.55 -15.60 -16.42
N PRO A 207 -5.45 -15.93 -17.73
CA PRO A 207 -6.25 -17.00 -18.31
C PRO A 207 -6.04 -18.34 -17.62
N GLN A 208 -4.79 -18.66 -17.27
CA GLN A 208 -4.46 -19.89 -16.56
C GLN A 208 -4.96 -19.87 -15.11
N VAL A 209 -4.85 -18.74 -14.42
CA VAL A 209 -5.39 -18.57 -13.06
C VAL A 209 -6.88 -18.89 -13.06
N TRP A 210 -7.65 -18.27 -13.95
CA TRP A 210 -9.10 -18.45 -14.02
C TRP A 210 -9.54 -19.84 -14.51
N ALA A 211 -8.68 -20.55 -15.25
CA ALA A 211 -8.95 -21.92 -15.67
C ALA A 211 -8.70 -22.96 -14.56
N LYS A 212 -7.78 -22.69 -13.63
CA LYS A 212 -7.28 -23.69 -12.67
C LYS A 212 -7.65 -23.41 -11.22
N ARG A 213 -7.86 -22.15 -10.85
CA ARG A 213 -8.13 -21.73 -9.47
C ARG A 213 -9.62 -21.61 -9.20
N THR A 214 -9.99 -21.58 -7.93
CA THR A 214 -11.36 -21.25 -7.52
C THR A 214 -11.72 -19.84 -7.97
N MET A 215 -13.03 -19.56 -8.05
CA MET A 215 -13.53 -18.22 -8.39
C MET A 215 -12.99 -17.17 -7.39
N GLU A 216 -13.07 -17.45 -6.10
CA GLU A 216 -12.58 -16.57 -5.03
C GLU A 216 -11.09 -16.25 -5.19
N THR A 217 -10.24 -17.27 -5.30
CA THR A 217 -8.79 -17.09 -5.50
C THR A 217 -8.50 -16.31 -6.79
N SER A 218 -9.22 -16.58 -7.87
CA SER A 218 -9.04 -15.88 -9.14
C SER A 218 -9.38 -14.40 -9.01
N GLN A 219 -10.43 -14.04 -8.28
CA GLN A 219 -10.81 -12.64 -8.03
C GLN A 219 -9.75 -11.93 -7.17
N SER A 220 -9.29 -12.56 -6.08
CA SER A 220 -8.23 -12.00 -5.21
C SER A 220 -6.95 -11.72 -6.00
N ILE A 221 -6.50 -12.68 -6.83
CA ILE A 221 -5.32 -12.49 -7.69
C ILE A 221 -5.56 -11.39 -8.72
N THR A 222 -6.73 -11.38 -9.38
CA THR A 222 -7.04 -10.39 -10.42
C THR A 222 -7.03 -8.97 -9.87
N MET A 223 -7.69 -8.74 -8.74
CA MET A 223 -7.77 -7.42 -8.12
C MET A 223 -6.44 -7.01 -7.48
N GLY A 224 -5.81 -7.92 -6.75
CA GLY A 224 -4.62 -7.60 -5.96
C GLY A 224 -3.34 -7.47 -6.77
N LEU A 225 -3.25 -8.10 -7.95
CA LEU A 225 -2.09 -7.98 -8.85
C LEU A 225 -2.32 -7.08 -10.05
N TYR A 226 -3.52 -6.48 -10.21
CA TYR A 226 -3.73 -5.50 -11.28
C TYR A 226 -2.68 -4.38 -11.15
N PRO A 227 -2.01 -3.96 -12.24
CA PRO A 227 -0.91 -2.99 -12.21
C PRO A 227 -1.38 -1.55 -11.94
N ALA A 228 -2.14 -1.33 -10.87
CA ALA A 228 -2.83 -0.08 -10.56
C ALA A 228 -1.88 1.11 -10.37
N PHE A 229 -0.65 0.90 -9.89
CA PHE A 229 0.32 1.99 -9.66
C PHE A 229 1.19 2.30 -10.90
N LEU A 230 1.14 1.46 -11.93
CA LEU A 230 1.73 1.73 -13.24
C LEU A 230 0.76 2.58 -14.08
N VAL A 231 0.52 3.81 -13.62
CA VAL A 231 -0.43 4.74 -14.24
C VAL A 231 0.24 5.40 -15.46
N ASP A 232 0.13 4.73 -16.60
CA ASP A 232 0.63 5.17 -17.90
C ASP A 232 -0.24 4.61 -19.06
N GLU A 233 -0.01 5.13 -20.27
CA GLU A 233 -0.74 4.73 -21.48
C GLU A 233 -0.47 3.27 -21.88
N GLU A 234 0.70 2.73 -21.55
CA GLU A 234 1.01 1.33 -21.88
C GLU A 234 0.19 0.36 -21.02
N THR A 235 -0.06 0.68 -19.74
CA THR A 235 -0.97 -0.12 -18.90
C THR A 235 -2.38 -0.11 -19.47
N LEU A 236 -2.88 1.03 -19.96
CA LEU A 236 -4.16 1.09 -20.67
C LEU A 236 -4.15 0.22 -21.92
N ALA A 237 -3.13 0.35 -22.77
CA ALA A 237 -3.03 -0.41 -24.02
C ALA A 237 -2.99 -1.94 -23.77
N GLN A 238 -2.21 -2.40 -22.79
CA GLN A 238 -2.16 -3.83 -22.43
C GLN A 238 -3.50 -4.30 -21.83
N THR A 239 -4.16 -3.47 -21.04
CA THR A 239 -5.50 -3.76 -20.50
C THR A 239 -6.53 -3.88 -21.61
N ASP A 240 -6.54 -2.95 -22.57
CA ASP A 240 -7.46 -2.94 -23.72
C ASP A 240 -7.24 -4.14 -24.64
N ALA A 241 -5.98 -4.48 -24.94
CA ALA A 241 -5.64 -5.66 -25.71
C ALA A 241 -6.12 -6.95 -25.03
N PHE A 242 -5.97 -7.05 -23.70
CA PHE A 242 -6.47 -8.20 -22.95
C PHE A 242 -8.00 -8.29 -22.97
N LEU A 243 -8.69 -7.17 -22.78
CA LEU A 243 -10.16 -7.11 -22.82
C LEU A 243 -10.73 -7.43 -24.20
N ALA A 244 -10.00 -7.24 -25.29
CA ALA A 244 -10.44 -7.64 -26.63
C ALA A 244 -10.52 -9.18 -26.81
N GLY A 245 -9.91 -9.96 -25.91
CA GLY A 245 -9.95 -11.42 -25.94
C GLY A 245 -11.30 -12.02 -25.54
N ASP A 246 -11.40 -13.35 -25.67
CA ASP A 246 -12.53 -14.13 -25.17
C ASP A 246 -12.37 -14.39 -23.67
N LEU A 247 -13.14 -13.66 -22.86
CA LEU A 247 -13.04 -13.65 -21.41
C LEU A 247 -14.44 -13.88 -20.82
N ASN A 248 -14.50 -14.65 -19.74
CA ASN A 248 -15.73 -14.74 -18.95
C ASN A 248 -16.11 -13.36 -18.37
N SER A 249 -17.40 -13.19 -18.03
CA SER A 249 -17.96 -11.90 -17.60
C SER A 249 -17.32 -11.35 -16.32
N ALA A 250 -16.94 -12.21 -15.37
CA ALA A 250 -16.35 -11.79 -14.11
C ALA A 250 -14.92 -11.27 -14.30
N LEU A 251 -14.10 -11.97 -15.09
CA LEU A 251 -12.74 -11.54 -15.44
C LEU A 251 -12.75 -10.23 -16.22
N ARG A 252 -13.63 -10.13 -17.23
CA ARG A 252 -13.82 -8.90 -18.02
C ARG A 252 -14.20 -7.71 -17.13
N ARG A 253 -15.14 -7.90 -16.19
CA ARG A 253 -15.56 -6.85 -15.25
C ARG A 253 -14.39 -6.37 -14.40
N LEU A 254 -13.67 -7.28 -13.75
CA LEU A 254 -12.58 -6.90 -12.81
C LEU A 254 -11.44 -6.17 -13.51
N VAL A 255 -11.04 -6.64 -14.69
CA VAL A 255 -9.98 -5.98 -15.47
C VAL A 255 -10.47 -4.64 -16.03
N GLY A 256 -11.74 -4.55 -16.43
CA GLY A 256 -12.37 -3.29 -16.85
C GLY A 256 -12.42 -2.25 -15.72
N GLU A 257 -12.75 -2.65 -14.50
CA GLU A 257 -12.72 -1.77 -13.32
C GLU A 257 -11.30 -1.24 -13.03
N GLY A 258 -10.28 -2.10 -13.21
CA GLY A 258 -8.87 -1.70 -13.16
C GLY A 258 -8.52 -0.65 -14.21
N ARG A 259 -8.94 -0.87 -15.46
CA ARG A 259 -8.78 0.08 -16.58
C ARG A 259 -9.35 1.46 -16.24
N ASP A 260 -10.59 1.50 -15.75
CA ASP A 260 -11.26 2.74 -15.32
C ASP A 260 -10.49 3.43 -14.18
N GLY A 261 -9.86 2.64 -13.31
CA GLY A 261 -8.92 3.11 -12.29
C GLY A 261 -7.72 3.86 -12.88
N ILE A 262 -7.04 3.28 -13.88
CA ILE A 262 -5.89 3.89 -14.56
C ILE A 262 -6.30 5.17 -15.29
N GLU A 263 -7.42 5.16 -16.03
CA GLU A 263 -7.89 6.34 -16.77
C GLU A 263 -8.18 7.52 -15.83
N ARG A 264 -8.81 7.26 -14.68
CA ARG A 264 -9.02 8.29 -13.65
C ARG A 264 -7.70 8.77 -13.07
N ALA A 265 -6.78 7.87 -12.77
CA ALA A 265 -5.50 8.23 -12.19
C ALA A 265 -4.63 9.06 -13.15
N LEU A 266 -4.66 8.79 -14.46
CA LEU A 266 -4.01 9.62 -15.48
C LEU A 266 -4.54 11.05 -15.47
N ARG A 267 -5.87 11.21 -15.47
CA ARG A 267 -6.51 12.54 -15.40
C ARG A 267 -6.15 13.28 -14.10
N ALA A 268 -6.17 12.58 -12.97
CA ALA A 268 -5.82 13.17 -11.67
C ALA A 268 -4.35 13.59 -11.60
N ARG A 269 -3.41 12.76 -12.11
CA ARG A 269 -1.98 13.10 -12.19
C ARG A 269 -1.71 14.32 -13.08
N ALA A 270 -2.45 14.45 -14.19
CA ALA A 270 -2.36 15.63 -15.05
C ALA A 270 -2.85 16.90 -14.33
N ALA A 271 -3.97 16.82 -13.59
CA ALA A 271 -4.47 17.92 -12.77
C ALA A 271 -3.50 18.29 -11.62
N ASP A 272 -2.81 17.31 -11.03
CA ASP A 272 -1.80 17.51 -9.99
C ASP A 272 -0.49 18.14 -10.50
N THR A 273 -0.17 17.93 -11.79
CA THR A 273 1.02 18.54 -12.40
C THR A 273 0.80 20.00 -12.80
N SER A 274 -0.45 20.37 -13.09
CA SER A 274 -0.82 21.66 -13.71
C SER A 274 -1.25 22.74 -12.72
N LYS A 275 -1.37 22.41 -11.44
CA LYS A 275 -1.76 23.31 -10.34
C LYS A 275 -0.64 23.38 -9.32
#